data_AF-A0A1Y5YVD6-F1
#
_entry.id   AF-A0A1Y5YVD6-F1
#
_cell.length_a   1.000
_cell.length_b   1.000
_cell.length_c   1.000
_cell.angle_alpha   90.00
_cell.angle_beta   90.00
_cell.angle_gamma   90.00
#
_symmetry.space_group_name_H-M   'P 1'
#
loop_
_entity.id
_entity.type
_entity.pdbx_description
1 polymer ?
#
loop_
_entity_poly.entity_id
_entity_poly.type
_entity_poly.pdbx_seq_one_letter_code
_entity_poly.pdbx_strand_id
1 'polypeptide(L)'
;MRKCKTLIKYFRLKSDVIIILKLRTDLIEKAIKLTHIKEDSNVSTQEVNIAFNLYEELQKVDEPKKFKFFLYDEKEASEFSISDFSKDAKIITRLRNWVLEVLPIIELYKQVGKLPLTRESDDFIEYLEDCFNTYISGLESICSATLETVITKKDLELVKDLCNGIINSLKEYYKGSPSKAFIEFRRVLINNVSIPNHFNDIKTLQNFDNEFLYKMRVGTDHVFTRKEMFHIPLELRGIVSTNRYSIPGLPCIYLGSTPLTCWEELNKPDLNTVQTSVFKSDDISYIDLSTPPVVFIEKIIKKFNDFGTIMRKPLFADRLNEPNEVISYLIIWPLMAACSVRVKNTADTFKPEYIIPQLLLQFIRYDGFFDGVSYFSTKVDNYSAETAVLYKNFAFPVQDGATKGLCSKLQSKFDVSDAVPWNMFQLYKDSHHCLPKEGEKRVEHEFINGMSLLYSSTDFSKLETFLQNKFLLERSN
;
A
#
# COMPACT_ATOMS: atom_id res chain seq x y z
N MET A 1 -13.23 9.09 39.68
CA MET A 1 -12.92 10.05 38.59
C MET A 1 -12.47 9.43 37.26
N ARG A 2 -11.69 8.32 37.20
CA ARG A 2 -11.28 7.67 35.92
C ARG A 2 -12.44 7.11 35.08
N LYS A 3 -13.45 6.48 35.70
CA LYS A 3 -14.63 5.93 35.00
C LYS A 3 -15.50 7.00 34.29
N CYS A 4 -15.65 8.20 34.87
CA CYS A 4 -16.41 9.29 34.23
C CYS A 4 -15.70 9.86 32.99
N LYS A 5 -14.36 9.93 32.96
CA LYS A 5 -13.61 10.39 31.78
C LYS A 5 -13.79 9.44 30.59
N THR A 6 -13.85 8.13 30.84
CA THR A 6 -14.06 7.11 29.80
C THR A 6 -15.49 7.19 29.23
N LEU A 7 -16.51 7.35 30.09
CA LEU A 7 -17.90 7.54 29.65
C LEU A 7 -18.10 8.83 28.86
N ILE A 8 -17.51 9.95 29.31
CA ILE A 8 -17.58 11.24 28.58
C ILE A 8 -16.89 11.13 27.21
N LYS A 9 -15.75 10.42 27.12
CA LYS A 9 -15.04 10.17 25.86
C LYS A 9 -15.87 9.28 24.92
N TYR A 10 -16.54 8.26 25.45
CA TYR A 10 -17.44 7.39 24.69
C TYR A 10 -18.69 8.14 24.16
N PHE A 11 -19.34 8.97 24.98
CA PHE A 11 -20.48 9.78 24.54
C PHE A 11 -20.09 10.89 23.56
N ARG A 12 -18.92 11.52 23.71
CA ARG A 12 -18.36 12.42 22.70
C ARG A 12 -18.12 11.71 21.38
N LEU A 13 -17.40 10.57 21.40
CA LEU A 13 -17.16 9.77 20.20
C LEU A 13 -18.47 9.37 19.51
N LYS A 14 -19.49 8.95 20.25
CA LYS A 14 -20.79 8.58 19.67
C LYS A 14 -21.54 9.80 19.10
N SER A 15 -21.49 10.95 19.76
CA SER A 15 -22.07 12.21 19.29
C SER A 15 -21.36 12.74 18.05
N ASP A 16 -20.03 12.70 18.04
CA ASP A 16 -19.20 13.13 16.91
C ASP A 16 -19.42 12.20 15.72
N VAL A 17 -19.54 10.88 15.94
CA VAL A 17 -19.89 9.91 14.90
C VAL A 17 -21.28 10.19 14.32
N ILE A 18 -22.29 10.48 15.14
CA ILE A 18 -23.65 10.81 14.67
C ILE A 18 -23.67 12.13 13.88
N ILE A 19 -22.94 13.15 14.34
CA ILE A 19 -22.84 14.45 13.66
C ILE A 19 -22.12 14.29 12.31
N ILE A 20 -21.01 13.55 12.28
CA ILE A 20 -20.28 13.22 11.06
C ILE A 20 -21.19 12.44 10.08
N LEU A 21 -21.95 11.45 10.55
CA LEU A 21 -22.90 10.69 9.73
C LEU A 21 -24.06 11.55 9.16
N LYS A 22 -24.53 12.54 9.93
CA LYS A 22 -25.61 13.44 9.49
C LYS A 22 -25.13 14.49 8.49
N LEU A 23 -23.95 15.08 8.72
CA LEU A 23 -23.28 15.96 7.75
C LEU A 23 -23.01 15.22 6.43
N ARG A 24 -22.65 13.93 6.47
CA ARG A 24 -22.38 13.12 5.26
C ARG A 24 -23.58 12.97 4.33
N THR A 25 -24.75 12.69 4.88
CA THR A 25 -25.94 12.42 4.05
C THR A 25 -26.41 13.70 3.37
N ASP A 26 -26.39 14.83 4.08
CA ASP A 26 -26.79 16.14 3.54
C ASP A 26 -25.83 16.63 2.43
N LEU A 27 -24.52 16.50 2.64
CA LEU A 27 -23.52 16.85 1.62
C LEU A 27 -23.73 16.03 0.33
N ILE A 28 -23.93 14.71 0.46
CA ILE A 28 -24.16 13.83 -0.69
C ILE A 28 -25.50 14.16 -1.37
N GLU A 29 -26.58 14.36 -0.63
CA GLU A 29 -27.88 14.74 -1.20
C GLU A 29 -27.81 16.07 -1.97
N LYS A 30 -27.09 17.06 -1.45
CA LYS A 30 -26.82 18.33 -2.15
C LYS A 30 -26.01 18.11 -3.42
N ALA A 31 -24.98 17.27 -3.37
CA ALA A 31 -24.17 16.94 -4.55
C ALA A 31 -24.96 16.20 -5.62
N ILE A 32 -25.84 15.26 -5.23
CA ILE A 32 -26.74 14.53 -6.16
C ILE A 32 -27.65 15.51 -6.92
N LYS A 33 -28.21 16.51 -6.22
CA LYS A 33 -29.05 17.56 -6.85
C LYS A 33 -28.31 18.40 -7.89
N LEU A 34 -26.99 18.34 -7.96
CA LEU A 34 -26.15 19.08 -8.90
C LEU A 34 -25.61 18.16 -10.03
N THR A 35 -26.00 16.88 -10.10
CA THR A 35 -25.47 15.90 -11.08
C THR A 35 -25.83 16.19 -12.53
N HIS A 36 -26.94 16.88 -12.78
CA HIS A 36 -27.37 17.26 -14.13
C HIS A 36 -26.58 18.44 -14.72
N ILE A 37 -25.84 19.19 -13.89
CA ILE A 37 -25.02 20.33 -14.32
C ILE A 37 -23.75 19.83 -15.02
N LYS A 38 -23.51 20.36 -16.23
CA LYS A 38 -22.29 20.14 -17.03
C LYS A 38 -21.42 21.40 -17.02
N GLU A 39 -20.17 21.26 -17.45
CA GLU A 39 -19.18 22.36 -17.47
C GLU A 39 -19.62 23.58 -18.31
N ASP A 40 -20.49 23.38 -19.29
CA ASP A 40 -21.04 24.38 -20.22
C ASP A 40 -22.49 24.79 -19.88
N SER A 41 -23.03 24.33 -18.74
CA SER A 41 -24.42 24.60 -18.36
C SER A 41 -24.61 26.03 -17.86
N ASN A 42 -25.74 26.64 -18.25
CA ASN A 42 -26.25 27.82 -17.57
C ASN A 42 -26.89 27.39 -16.25
N VAL A 43 -26.41 27.97 -15.14
CA VAL A 43 -26.81 27.56 -13.79
C VAL A 43 -27.83 28.54 -13.23
N SER A 44 -28.92 28.02 -12.66
CA SER A 44 -29.94 28.83 -11.97
C SER A 44 -29.45 29.35 -10.62
N THR A 45 -30.07 30.42 -10.13
CA THR A 45 -29.77 30.98 -8.80
C THR A 45 -29.96 29.94 -7.68
N GLN A 46 -30.94 29.03 -7.81
CA GLN A 46 -31.17 27.98 -6.83
C GLN A 46 -30.02 26.97 -6.78
N GLU A 47 -29.52 26.55 -7.94
CA GLU A 47 -28.38 25.63 -8.03
C GLU A 47 -27.09 26.27 -7.53
N VAL A 48 -26.86 27.55 -7.85
CA VAL A 48 -25.74 28.33 -7.30
C VAL A 48 -25.80 28.35 -5.78
N ASN A 49 -26.98 28.61 -5.19
CA ASN A 49 -27.14 28.63 -3.73
C ASN A 49 -26.85 27.25 -3.11
N ILE A 50 -27.30 26.17 -3.74
CA ILE A 50 -27.02 24.79 -3.28
C ILE A 50 -25.51 24.52 -3.33
N ALA A 51 -24.85 24.86 -4.43
CA ALA A 51 -23.40 24.65 -4.59
C ALA A 51 -22.58 25.49 -3.61
N PHE A 52 -22.94 26.77 -3.43
CA PHE A 52 -22.25 27.65 -2.48
C PHE A 52 -22.42 27.16 -1.04
N ASN A 53 -23.63 26.75 -0.64
CA ASN A 53 -23.85 26.16 0.68
C ASN A 53 -23.05 24.87 0.90
N LEU A 54 -22.99 24.00 -0.13
CA LEU A 54 -22.19 22.78 -0.10
C LEU A 54 -20.69 23.10 0.11
N TYR A 55 -20.18 24.12 -0.58
CA TYR A 55 -18.81 24.61 -0.40
C TYR A 55 -18.56 25.12 1.02
N GLU A 56 -19.43 25.98 1.56
CA GLU A 56 -19.29 26.50 2.93
C GLU A 56 -19.29 25.39 3.98
N GLU A 57 -20.08 24.33 3.80
CA GLU A 57 -20.09 23.19 4.71
C GLU A 57 -18.82 22.38 4.63
N LEU A 58 -18.26 22.16 3.44
CA LEU A 58 -16.96 21.48 3.27
C LEU A 58 -15.80 22.25 3.90
N GLN A 59 -15.84 23.58 3.91
CA GLN A 59 -14.82 24.40 4.58
C GLN A 59 -14.83 24.26 6.11
N LYS A 60 -15.96 23.81 6.70
CA LYS A 60 -16.10 23.57 8.14
C LYS A 60 -15.56 22.20 8.56
N VAL A 61 -15.13 21.35 7.62
CA VAL A 61 -14.63 20.00 7.89
C VAL A 61 -13.10 20.00 8.07
N ASP A 62 -12.58 19.22 9.02
CA ASP A 62 -11.14 19.12 9.31
C ASP A 62 -10.27 18.74 8.08
N GLU A 63 -9.05 19.28 8.02
CA GLU A 63 -8.00 18.92 7.04
C GLU A 63 -7.49 17.51 7.35
N PRO A 64 -8.02 16.49 6.66
CA PRO A 64 -7.68 16.25 5.26
C PRO A 64 -8.88 16.23 4.29
N LYS A 65 -10.07 16.64 4.75
CA LYS A 65 -11.32 16.62 3.96
C LYS A 65 -11.65 17.94 3.26
N LYS A 66 -10.92 19.02 3.54
CA LYS A 66 -11.18 20.32 2.94
C LYS A 66 -11.02 20.25 1.43
N PHE A 67 -12.08 20.63 0.73
CA PHE A 67 -12.06 20.83 -0.71
C PHE A 67 -11.12 22.00 -1.01
N LYS A 68 -10.07 21.73 -1.79
CA LYS A 68 -9.19 22.74 -2.36
C LYS A 68 -9.41 22.75 -3.86
N PHE A 69 -9.87 23.87 -4.38
CA PHE A 69 -9.91 24.09 -5.81
C PHE A 69 -8.77 25.03 -6.17
N PHE A 70 -7.92 24.57 -7.08
CA PHE A 70 -6.90 25.39 -7.70
C PHE A 70 -7.45 25.81 -9.07
N LEU A 71 -7.59 27.11 -9.29
CA LEU A 71 -7.69 27.67 -10.63
C LEU A 71 -6.37 27.38 -11.34
N TYR A 72 -6.42 27.06 -12.63
CA TYR A 72 -5.23 26.71 -13.44
C TYR A 72 -4.10 27.72 -13.16
N ASP A 73 -2.92 27.19 -12.79
CA ASP A 73 -1.68 27.92 -12.44
C ASP A 73 -1.59 28.64 -11.07
N GLU A 74 -2.57 28.53 -10.17
CA GLU A 74 -2.46 29.11 -8.81
C GLU A 74 -1.79 28.16 -7.79
N LYS A 75 -0.83 28.68 -7.00
CA LYS A 75 -0.12 27.93 -5.93
C LYS A 75 -0.90 27.82 -4.61
N GLU A 76 -1.99 28.59 -4.46
CA GLU A 76 -2.84 28.60 -3.27
C GLU A 76 -4.31 28.42 -3.69
N ALA A 77 -5.10 27.75 -2.85
CA ALA A 77 -6.52 27.55 -3.12
C ALA A 77 -7.28 28.87 -2.88
N SER A 78 -8.04 29.34 -3.87
CA SER A 78 -8.80 30.59 -3.79
C SER A 78 -10.06 30.40 -2.93
N GLU A 79 -10.39 31.36 -2.07
CA GLU A 79 -11.71 31.41 -1.41
C GLU A 79 -12.78 31.82 -2.44
N PHE A 80 -13.79 30.97 -2.65
CA PHE A 80 -14.87 31.28 -3.60
C PHE A 80 -15.96 32.12 -2.98
N SER A 81 -16.41 33.13 -3.72
CA SER A 81 -17.66 33.84 -3.49
C SER A 81 -18.82 33.16 -4.21
N ILE A 82 -20.05 33.44 -3.78
CA ILE A 82 -21.27 32.99 -4.48
C ILE A 82 -21.30 33.41 -5.97
N SER A 83 -20.66 34.53 -6.31
CA SER A 83 -20.60 35.03 -7.68
C SER A 83 -19.76 34.15 -8.61
N ASP A 84 -18.78 33.42 -8.06
CA ASP A 84 -17.88 32.56 -8.85
C ASP A 84 -18.63 31.33 -9.34
N PHE A 85 -19.47 30.73 -8.49
CA PHE A 85 -20.36 29.62 -8.86
C PHE A 85 -21.40 30.00 -9.92
N SER A 86 -21.73 31.29 -10.06
CA SER A 86 -22.64 31.77 -11.12
C SER A 86 -21.92 31.99 -12.46
N LYS A 87 -20.61 32.24 -12.43
CA LYS A 87 -19.80 32.54 -13.61
C LYS A 87 -19.17 31.29 -14.24
N ASP A 88 -18.84 30.30 -13.42
CA ASP A 88 -18.16 29.09 -13.88
C ASP A 88 -18.81 27.81 -13.31
N ALA A 89 -19.58 27.13 -14.16
CA ALA A 89 -20.20 25.86 -13.82
C ALA A 89 -19.17 24.75 -13.53
N LYS A 90 -17.91 24.90 -13.97
CA LYS A 90 -16.83 23.94 -13.65
C LYS A 90 -16.57 23.86 -12.15
N ILE A 91 -16.72 24.97 -11.42
CA ILE A 91 -16.57 24.99 -9.96
C ILE A 91 -17.61 24.05 -9.33
N ILE A 92 -18.86 24.12 -9.79
CA ILE A 92 -19.95 23.25 -9.32
C ILE A 92 -19.66 21.78 -9.65
N THR A 93 -19.23 21.48 -10.88
CA THR A 93 -18.92 20.10 -11.27
C THR A 93 -17.78 19.50 -10.44
N ARG A 94 -16.70 20.26 -10.18
CA ARG A 94 -15.59 19.80 -9.33
C ARG A 94 -16.04 19.64 -7.88
N LEU A 95 -16.78 20.60 -7.32
CA LEU A 95 -17.31 20.50 -5.96
C LEU A 95 -18.15 19.23 -5.77
N ARG A 96 -19.08 18.97 -6.71
CA ARG A 96 -19.89 17.75 -6.72
C ARG A 96 -19.02 16.49 -6.82
N ASN A 97 -18.09 16.45 -7.77
CA ASN A 97 -17.24 15.28 -7.99
C ASN A 97 -16.36 15.00 -6.76
N TRP A 98 -15.89 16.03 -6.04
CA TRP A 98 -15.18 15.82 -4.77
C TRP A 98 -16.04 15.07 -3.74
N VAL A 99 -17.29 15.51 -3.58
CA VAL A 99 -18.23 14.94 -2.61
C VAL A 99 -18.67 13.53 -2.99
N LEU A 100 -18.86 13.27 -4.29
CA LEU A 100 -19.34 11.97 -4.78
C LEU A 100 -18.21 10.97 -5.02
N GLU A 101 -16.99 11.42 -5.34
CA GLU A 101 -15.91 10.52 -5.75
C GLU A 101 -14.80 10.38 -4.70
N VAL A 102 -14.32 11.49 -4.13
CA VAL A 102 -13.11 11.51 -3.29
C VAL A 102 -13.43 11.37 -1.80
N LEU A 103 -14.32 12.23 -1.31
CA LEU A 103 -14.67 12.30 0.11
C LEU A 103 -15.13 10.95 0.69
N PRO A 104 -15.99 10.16 0.00
CA PRO A 104 -16.45 8.89 0.55
C PRO A 104 -15.32 7.88 0.74
N ILE A 105 -14.30 7.89 -0.14
CA ILE A 105 -13.12 7.01 -0.06
C ILE A 105 -12.23 7.40 1.13
N ILE A 106 -11.97 8.70 1.32
CA ILE A 106 -11.22 9.20 2.49
C ILE A 106 -11.89 8.73 3.79
N GLU A 107 -13.22 8.78 3.82
CA GLU A 107 -14.01 8.39 4.98
C GLU A 107 -14.07 6.90 5.24
N LEU A 108 -14.04 6.07 4.19
CA LEU A 108 -13.93 4.62 4.30
C LEU A 108 -12.63 4.25 5.03
N TYR A 109 -11.49 4.76 4.57
CA TYR A 109 -10.19 4.42 5.15
C TYR A 109 -9.95 5.05 6.52
N LYS A 110 -10.66 6.13 6.87
CA LYS A 110 -10.72 6.61 8.26
C LYS A 110 -11.42 5.63 9.20
N GLN A 111 -12.36 4.81 8.70
CA GLN A 111 -13.12 3.85 9.50
C GLN A 111 -12.38 2.51 9.64
N VAL A 112 -11.88 1.96 8.53
CA VAL A 112 -11.19 0.65 8.56
C VAL A 112 -9.76 0.73 9.07
N GLY A 113 -9.21 1.95 9.15
CA GLY A 113 -7.93 2.20 9.80
C GLY A 113 -6.74 2.19 8.84
N LYS A 114 -5.58 2.41 9.46
CA LYS A 114 -4.27 2.49 8.84
C LYS A 114 -3.66 1.09 8.71
N LEU A 115 -2.97 0.82 7.61
CA LEU A 115 -2.09 -0.36 7.50
C LEU A 115 -0.70 -0.04 8.09
N PRO A 116 0.04 -1.00 8.65
CA PRO A 116 -0.41 -2.34 9.02
C PRO A 116 -1.48 -2.30 10.12
N LEU A 117 -2.38 -3.28 10.08
CA LEU A 117 -3.45 -3.43 11.07
C LEU A 117 -2.89 -3.99 12.38
N THR A 118 -3.41 -3.49 13.51
CA THR A 118 -3.12 -4.02 14.86
C THR A 118 -4.39 -4.65 15.40
N ARG A 119 -4.33 -5.95 15.72
CA ARG A 119 -5.49 -6.68 16.23
C ARG A 119 -5.59 -6.61 17.74
N GLU A 120 -6.78 -6.29 18.22
CA GLU A 120 -7.11 -6.28 19.65
C GLU A 120 -7.68 -7.63 20.10
N SER A 121 -8.46 -8.31 19.24
CA SER A 121 -9.04 -9.64 19.54
C SER A 121 -7.96 -10.74 19.56
N ASP A 122 -8.19 -11.75 20.40
CA ASP A 122 -7.37 -12.97 20.44
C ASP A 122 -7.69 -13.90 19.26
N ASP A 123 -8.94 -13.90 18.78
CA ASP A 123 -9.33 -14.65 17.59
C ASP A 123 -8.97 -13.86 16.33
N PHE A 124 -8.08 -14.43 15.53
CA PHE A 124 -7.61 -13.80 14.30
C PHE A 124 -8.66 -13.81 13.19
N ILE A 125 -9.51 -14.85 13.13
CA ILE A 125 -10.57 -14.95 12.13
C ILE A 125 -11.66 -13.93 12.45
N GLU A 126 -12.14 -13.90 13.69
CA GLU A 126 -13.16 -12.94 14.13
C GLU A 126 -12.69 -11.49 13.89
N TYR A 127 -11.43 -11.18 14.21
CA TYR A 127 -10.86 -9.86 13.94
C TYR A 127 -10.91 -9.46 12.46
N LEU A 128 -10.55 -10.38 11.55
CA LEU A 128 -10.60 -10.10 10.12
C LEU A 128 -12.04 -10.02 9.60
N GLU A 129 -12.95 -10.85 10.13
CA GLU A 129 -14.38 -10.76 9.81
C GLU A 129 -14.94 -9.37 10.18
N ASP A 130 -14.64 -8.85 11.36
CA ASP A 130 -15.06 -7.51 11.79
C ASP A 130 -14.48 -6.39 10.91
N CYS A 131 -13.20 -6.51 10.55
CA CYS A 131 -12.53 -5.58 9.65
C CYS A 131 -13.20 -5.58 8.26
N PHE A 132 -13.45 -6.76 7.70
CA PHE A 132 -14.08 -6.92 6.40
C PHE A 132 -15.55 -6.49 6.41
N ASN A 133 -16.31 -6.78 7.46
CA ASN A 133 -17.69 -6.33 7.61
C ASN A 133 -17.77 -4.80 7.63
N THR A 134 -16.85 -4.15 8.35
CA THR A 134 -16.74 -2.68 8.37
C THR A 134 -16.42 -2.14 6.97
N TYR A 135 -15.47 -2.76 6.27
CA TYR A 135 -15.09 -2.37 4.91
C TYR A 135 -16.23 -2.52 3.90
N ILE A 136 -16.88 -3.69 3.87
CA ILE A 136 -18.01 -3.98 2.99
C ILE A 136 -19.17 -3.02 3.25
N SER A 137 -19.53 -2.79 4.52
CA SER A 137 -20.60 -1.85 4.88
C SER A 137 -20.30 -0.43 4.40
N GLY A 138 -19.03 0.00 4.52
CA GLY A 138 -18.58 1.29 4.01
C GLY A 138 -18.72 1.38 2.48
N LEU A 139 -18.32 0.34 1.75
CA LEU A 139 -18.46 0.30 0.29
C LEU A 139 -19.92 0.21 -0.17
N GLU A 140 -20.79 -0.50 0.54
CA GLU A 140 -22.23 -0.54 0.28
C GLU A 140 -22.85 0.86 0.41
N SER A 141 -22.45 1.59 1.45
CA SER A 141 -22.86 2.98 1.64
C SER A 141 -22.34 3.87 0.50
N ILE A 142 -21.11 3.68 0.02
CA ILE A 142 -20.56 4.45 -1.10
C ILE A 142 -21.33 4.12 -2.39
N CYS A 143 -21.49 2.83 -2.70
CA CYS A 143 -22.17 2.35 -3.90
C CYS A 143 -23.60 2.92 -4.00
N SER A 144 -24.36 2.87 -2.91
CA SER A 144 -25.73 3.39 -2.85
C SER A 144 -25.80 4.92 -2.85
N ALA A 145 -25.01 5.59 -2.01
CA ALA A 145 -25.10 7.05 -1.84
C ALA A 145 -24.51 7.82 -3.03
N THR A 146 -23.56 7.23 -3.77
CA THR A 146 -22.92 7.89 -4.92
C THR A 146 -23.51 7.46 -6.26
N LEU A 147 -24.63 6.73 -6.27
CA LEU A 147 -25.28 6.23 -7.49
C LEU A 147 -24.33 5.41 -8.41
N GLU A 148 -23.53 4.52 -7.80
CA GLU A 148 -22.54 3.70 -8.50
C GLU A 148 -21.43 4.51 -9.21
N THR A 149 -21.22 5.79 -8.83
CA THR A 149 -20.19 6.65 -9.44
C THR A 149 -18.76 6.17 -9.14
N VAL A 150 -18.49 5.68 -7.93
CA VAL A 150 -17.14 5.23 -7.52
C VAL A 150 -16.95 3.73 -7.72
N ILE A 151 -17.92 2.95 -7.24
CA ILE A 151 -17.89 1.49 -7.23
C ILE A 151 -19.26 0.97 -7.63
N THR A 152 -19.30 0.04 -8.59
CA THR A 152 -20.55 -0.55 -9.05
C THR A 152 -20.98 -1.71 -8.14
N LYS A 153 -22.24 -2.14 -8.27
CA LYS A 153 -22.69 -3.37 -7.59
C LYS A 153 -21.87 -4.59 -7.97
N LYS A 154 -21.44 -4.67 -9.24
CA LYS A 154 -20.61 -5.79 -9.71
C LYS A 154 -19.25 -5.80 -9.03
N ASP A 155 -18.60 -4.64 -8.90
CA ASP A 155 -17.31 -4.53 -8.21
C ASP A 155 -17.43 -4.86 -6.71
N LEU A 156 -18.54 -4.45 -6.09
CA LEU A 156 -18.84 -4.79 -4.70
C LEU A 156 -18.99 -6.30 -4.48
N GLU A 157 -19.60 -7.03 -5.42
CA GLU A 157 -19.68 -8.49 -5.32
C GLU A 157 -18.30 -9.16 -5.42
N LEU A 158 -17.36 -8.60 -6.19
CA LEU A 158 -15.97 -9.07 -6.20
C LEU A 158 -15.29 -8.85 -4.84
N VAL A 159 -15.48 -7.68 -4.22
CA VAL A 159 -14.98 -7.41 -2.87
C VAL A 159 -15.54 -8.42 -1.86
N LYS A 160 -16.85 -8.69 -1.92
CA LYS A 160 -17.51 -9.65 -1.02
C LYS A 160 -16.99 -11.07 -1.21
N ASP A 161 -16.85 -11.55 -2.45
CA ASP A 161 -16.26 -12.89 -2.72
C ASP A 161 -14.81 -12.96 -2.22
N LEU A 162 -14.01 -11.90 -2.41
CA LEU A 162 -12.64 -11.85 -1.89
C LEU A 162 -12.59 -11.94 -0.36
N CYS A 163 -13.36 -11.09 0.35
CA CYS A 163 -13.43 -11.11 1.81
C CYS A 163 -13.88 -12.49 2.33
N ASN A 164 -14.99 -13.02 1.81
CA ASN A 164 -15.53 -14.31 2.21
C ASN A 164 -14.55 -15.46 1.93
N GLY A 165 -13.91 -15.42 0.76
CA GLY A 165 -12.91 -16.39 0.34
C GLY A 165 -11.68 -16.43 1.24
N ILE A 166 -11.17 -15.27 1.64
CA ILE A 166 -10.06 -15.15 2.61
C ILE A 166 -10.45 -15.79 3.95
N ILE A 167 -11.64 -15.47 4.47
CA ILE A 167 -12.15 -16.02 5.73
C ILE A 167 -12.35 -17.54 5.64
N ASN A 168 -12.93 -18.04 4.55
CA ASN A 168 -13.12 -19.47 4.34
C ASN A 168 -11.78 -20.21 4.25
N SER A 169 -10.78 -19.61 3.61
CA SER A 169 -9.42 -20.16 3.55
C SER A 169 -8.80 -20.29 4.94
N LEU A 170 -8.96 -19.27 5.79
CA LEU A 170 -8.52 -19.31 7.19
C LEU A 170 -9.23 -20.41 7.98
N LYS A 171 -10.55 -20.52 7.84
CA LYS A 171 -11.36 -21.55 8.51
C LYS A 171 -10.92 -22.96 8.11
N GLU A 172 -10.66 -23.22 6.83
CA GLU A 172 -10.12 -24.51 6.38
C GLU A 172 -8.71 -24.78 6.92
N TYR A 173 -7.87 -23.74 7.04
CA TYR A 173 -6.54 -23.88 7.64
C TYR A 173 -6.65 -24.28 9.11
N TYR A 174 -7.53 -23.63 9.88
CA TYR A 174 -7.75 -23.93 11.31
C TYR A 174 -8.35 -25.31 11.55
N LYS A 175 -9.07 -25.88 10.57
CA LYS A 175 -9.51 -27.29 10.58
C LYS A 175 -8.37 -28.29 10.32
N GLY A 176 -7.13 -27.83 10.18
CA GLY A 176 -5.98 -28.67 9.85
C GLY A 176 -5.98 -29.14 8.39
N SER A 177 -6.62 -28.40 7.48
CA SER A 177 -6.67 -28.72 6.04
C SER A 177 -5.96 -27.68 5.16
N PRO A 178 -4.62 -27.49 5.24
CA PRO A 178 -3.88 -26.51 4.45
C PRO A 178 -4.11 -26.62 2.94
N SER A 179 -4.24 -27.84 2.40
CA SER A 179 -4.52 -28.04 0.97
C SER A 179 -5.88 -27.49 0.55
N LYS A 180 -6.91 -27.66 1.38
CA LYS A 180 -8.25 -27.09 1.11
C LYS A 180 -8.25 -25.58 1.25
N ALA A 181 -7.56 -25.05 2.26
CA ALA A 181 -7.34 -23.62 2.42
C ALA A 181 -6.70 -23.01 1.17
N PHE A 182 -5.67 -23.65 0.62
CA PHE A 182 -5.04 -23.21 -0.62
C PHE A 182 -5.96 -23.30 -1.84
N ILE A 183 -6.72 -24.38 -1.99
CA ILE A 183 -7.67 -24.52 -3.11
C ILE A 183 -8.71 -23.40 -3.09
N GLU A 184 -9.28 -23.11 -1.92
CA GLU A 184 -10.25 -22.02 -1.76
C GLU A 184 -9.60 -20.67 -2.03
N PHE A 185 -8.44 -20.41 -1.44
CA PHE A 185 -7.72 -19.14 -1.64
C PHE A 185 -7.35 -18.91 -3.11
N ARG A 186 -6.88 -19.96 -3.80
CA ARG A 186 -6.56 -19.91 -5.23
C ARG A 186 -7.79 -19.63 -6.08
N ARG A 187 -8.92 -20.30 -5.82
CA ARG A 187 -10.20 -20.01 -6.51
C ARG A 187 -10.52 -18.53 -6.43
N VAL A 188 -10.42 -17.96 -5.23
CA VAL A 188 -10.75 -16.57 -4.94
C VAL A 188 -9.81 -15.61 -5.68
N LEU A 189 -8.50 -15.87 -5.68
CA LEU A 189 -7.55 -15.05 -6.43
C LEU A 189 -7.71 -15.17 -7.95
N ILE A 190 -8.09 -16.34 -8.48
CA ILE A 190 -8.38 -16.49 -9.91
C ILE A 190 -9.62 -15.69 -10.28
N ASN A 191 -10.70 -15.83 -9.49
CA ASN A 191 -11.99 -15.20 -9.75
C ASN A 191 -11.96 -13.69 -9.60
N ASN A 192 -11.14 -13.16 -8.70
CA ASN A 192 -11.13 -11.73 -8.38
C ASN A 192 -9.90 -11.05 -8.94
N VAL A 193 -8.70 -11.59 -8.71
CA VAL A 193 -7.40 -10.92 -8.96
C VAL A 193 -6.82 -11.24 -10.33
N SER A 194 -7.13 -12.41 -10.89
CA SER A 194 -6.54 -12.90 -12.16
C SER A 194 -7.43 -12.65 -13.38
N ILE A 195 -8.52 -11.89 -13.23
CA ILE A 195 -9.37 -11.49 -14.35
C ILE A 195 -8.52 -10.69 -15.36
N PRO A 196 -8.58 -11.00 -16.68
CA PRO A 196 -7.90 -10.19 -17.69
C PRO A 196 -8.25 -8.72 -17.55
N ASN A 197 -7.25 -7.86 -17.68
CA ASN A 197 -7.36 -6.40 -17.54
C ASN A 197 -7.75 -5.87 -16.15
N HIS A 198 -8.02 -6.74 -15.17
CA HIS A 198 -8.09 -6.33 -13.77
C HIS A 198 -6.68 -6.25 -13.18
N PHE A 199 -6.43 -5.24 -12.34
CA PHE A 199 -5.20 -5.05 -11.57
C PHE A 199 -3.94 -4.78 -12.38
N ASN A 200 -4.03 -4.36 -13.65
CA ASN A 200 -2.85 -3.95 -14.43
C ASN A 200 -2.01 -2.89 -13.67
N ASP A 201 -2.65 -2.00 -12.91
CA ASP A 201 -1.97 -0.97 -12.09
C ASP A 201 -1.29 -1.52 -10.81
N ILE A 202 -1.61 -2.75 -10.39
CA ILE A 202 -1.07 -3.43 -9.19
C ILE A 202 -0.06 -4.52 -9.58
N LYS A 203 -0.03 -4.89 -10.86
CA LYS A 203 0.96 -5.77 -11.46
C LYS A 203 2.15 -4.92 -11.90
N THR A 204 3.26 -4.99 -11.17
CA THR A 204 4.51 -4.46 -11.71
C THR A 204 5.07 -5.52 -12.64
N LEU A 205 4.79 -5.37 -13.93
CA LEU A 205 5.38 -6.12 -15.02
C LEU A 205 6.42 -5.23 -15.69
N GLN A 206 7.68 -5.68 -15.72
CA GLN A 206 8.76 -5.07 -16.50
C GLN A 206 8.83 -3.54 -16.38
N ASN A 207 9.31 -3.05 -15.23
CA ASN A 207 9.76 -1.66 -15.18
C ASN A 207 11.18 -1.57 -15.71
N PHE A 208 11.34 -0.80 -16.79
CA PHE A 208 12.61 -0.36 -17.38
C PHE A 208 13.41 0.60 -16.48
N ASP A 209 12.87 0.92 -15.30
CA ASP A 209 13.56 1.73 -14.30
C ASP A 209 14.39 0.81 -13.41
N ASN A 210 15.70 0.73 -13.70
CA ASN A 210 16.78 0.13 -12.90
C ASN A 210 16.47 0.00 -11.37
N GLU A 211 15.64 -0.95 -10.96
CA GLU A 211 15.15 -1.02 -9.58
C GLU A 211 16.25 -1.68 -8.74
N PHE A 212 16.90 -0.88 -7.91
CA PHE A 212 17.86 -1.36 -6.93
C PHE A 212 17.13 -1.72 -5.65
N LEU A 213 17.22 -3.00 -5.29
CA LEU A 213 16.70 -3.56 -4.06
C LEU A 213 17.85 -3.96 -3.13
N TYR A 214 17.59 -3.99 -1.83
CA TYR A 214 18.62 -4.16 -0.82
C TYR A 214 18.36 -5.41 0.01
N LYS A 215 19.43 -6.04 0.43
CA LYS A 215 19.37 -7.08 1.46
C LYS A 215 20.44 -6.84 2.50
N MET A 216 20.02 -6.91 3.76
CA MET A 216 20.91 -6.83 4.90
C MET A 216 20.97 -8.18 5.61
N ARG A 217 22.16 -8.58 6.07
CA ARG A 217 22.36 -9.75 6.93
C ARG A 217 23.23 -9.38 8.12
N VAL A 218 22.97 -10.02 9.26
CA VAL A 218 23.83 -9.95 10.44
C VAL A 218 24.97 -10.98 10.27
N GLY A 219 26.21 -10.55 10.51
CA GLY A 219 27.41 -11.38 10.53
C GLY A 219 28.70 -10.56 10.36
N THR A 220 29.77 -11.01 11.02
CA THR A 220 31.07 -10.33 11.05
C THR A 220 32.25 -11.23 10.67
N ASP A 221 32.03 -12.54 10.52
CA ASP A 221 33.11 -13.52 10.39
C ASP A 221 33.93 -13.37 9.10
N HIS A 222 33.26 -12.97 8.02
CA HIS A 222 33.85 -12.66 6.72
C HIS A 222 32.89 -11.79 5.91
N VAL A 223 33.36 -11.22 4.80
CA VAL A 223 32.49 -10.51 3.86
C VAL A 223 31.63 -11.51 3.11
N PHE A 224 30.30 -11.40 3.22
CA PHE A 224 29.39 -12.31 2.53
C PHE A 224 29.50 -12.14 1.02
N THR A 225 29.68 -13.26 0.32
CA THR A 225 29.65 -13.32 -1.13
C THR A 225 28.20 -13.13 -1.64
N ARG A 226 28.06 -12.74 -2.92
CA ARG A 226 26.76 -12.64 -3.60
C ARG A 226 25.93 -13.92 -3.51
N LYS A 227 26.59 -15.09 -3.47
CA LYS A 227 25.93 -16.40 -3.31
C LYS A 227 25.35 -16.56 -1.90
N GLU A 228 26.09 -16.17 -0.88
CA GLU A 228 25.62 -16.17 0.50
C GLU A 228 24.52 -15.12 0.72
N MET A 229 24.56 -13.99 0.03
CA MET A 229 23.53 -12.96 0.11
C MET A 229 22.24 -13.33 -0.62
N PHE A 230 22.23 -14.34 -1.50
CA PHE A 230 21.03 -14.81 -2.20
C PHE A 230 20.06 -15.54 -1.25
N HIS A 231 19.25 -16.50 -1.71
CA HIS A 231 18.49 -17.36 -0.79
C HIS A 231 19.37 -18.49 -0.23
N ILE A 232 18.91 -19.12 0.85
CA ILE A 232 19.56 -20.31 1.44
C ILE A 232 19.59 -21.43 0.37
N PRO A 233 20.74 -22.12 0.15
CA PRO A 233 20.82 -23.26 -0.77
C PRO A 233 19.75 -24.32 -0.49
N LEU A 234 19.19 -24.91 -1.54
CA LEU A 234 18.02 -25.80 -1.49
C LEU A 234 18.23 -27.07 -0.65
N GLU A 235 19.48 -27.53 -0.53
CA GLU A 235 19.92 -28.64 0.30
C GLU A 235 19.98 -28.27 1.79
N LEU A 236 20.09 -26.98 2.12
CA LEU A 236 20.12 -26.47 3.49
C LEU A 236 18.72 -26.06 4.00
N ARG A 237 17.65 -26.55 3.37
CA ARG A 237 16.27 -26.17 3.71
C ARG A 237 15.85 -26.37 5.17
N GLY A 238 16.57 -27.21 5.91
CA GLY A 238 16.33 -27.42 7.35
C GLY A 238 16.58 -26.18 8.22
N ILE A 239 17.36 -25.20 7.75
CA ILE A 239 17.63 -23.94 8.49
C ILE A 239 16.72 -22.78 8.05
N VAL A 240 15.80 -23.01 7.12
CA VAL A 240 14.86 -21.99 6.64
C VAL A 240 13.85 -21.71 7.74
N SER A 241 13.90 -20.51 8.31
CA SER A 241 12.94 -20.05 9.31
C SER A 241 11.60 -19.62 8.68
N THR A 242 10.53 -19.68 9.48
CA THR A 242 9.22 -19.20 9.06
C THR A 242 9.14 -17.68 9.16
N ASN A 243 8.80 -17.04 8.05
CA ASN A 243 8.51 -15.61 7.95
C ASN A 243 7.07 -15.40 7.44
N ARG A 244 6.61 -14.14 7.44
CA ARG A 244 5.28 -13.77 6.95
C ARG A 244 5.03 -14.34 5.56
N TYR A 245 5.87 -13.98 4.60
CA TYR A 245 5.87 -14.56 3.27
C TYR A 245 6.89 -15.70 3.20
N SER A 246 6.52 -16.90 3.67
CA SER A 246 7.37 -18.09 3.55
C SER A 246 6.55 -19.35 3.31
N ILE A 247 7.20 -20.42 2.86
CA ILE A 247 6.62 -21.77 2.90
C ILE A 247 7.61 -22.62 3.69
N PRO A 248 7.19 -23.39 4.71
CA PRO A 248 8.10 -24.19 5.52
C PRO A 248 9.05 -25.04 4.68
N GLY A 249 10.36 -24.94 4.93
CA GLY A 249 11.40 -25.65 4.18
C GLY A 249 11.62 -25.16 2.75
N LEU A 250 11.06 -24.00 2.37
CA LEU A 250 11.26 -23.42 1.05
C LEU A 250 12.05 -22.09 1.17
N PRO A 251 13.28 -22.03 0.65
CA PRO A 251 14.03 -20.78 0.60
C PRO A 251 13.29 -19.67 -0.15
N CYS A 252 13.56 -18.43 0.24
CA CYS A 252 12.98 -17.21 -0.33
C CYS A 252 14.03 -16.10 -0.32
N ILE A 253 14.00 -15.20 -1.29
CA ILE A 253 14.78 -13.96 -1.28
C ILE A 253 13.89 -12.88 -0.67
N TYR A 254 14.36 -12.28 0.42
CA TYR A 254 13.74 -11.12 1.05
C TYR A 254 14.58 -9.88 0.78
N LEU A 255 13.98 -8.85 0.20
CA LEU A 255 14.62 -7.59 -0.15
C LEU A 255 13.80 -6.40 0.40
N GLY A 256 14.44 -5.27 0.62
CA GLY A 256 13.79 -4.00 0.96
C GLY A 256 14.07 -2.92 -0.10
N SER A 257 13.21 -1.90 -0.17
CA SER A 257 13.39 -0.74 -1.06
C SER A 257 14.48 0.22 -0.60
N THR A 258 14.96 0.07 0.65
CA THR A 258 16.05 0.84 1.24
C THR A 258 16.86 -0.03 2.24
N PRO A 259 18.14 0.31 2.51
CA PRO A 259 18.89 -0.27 3.63
C PRO A 259 18.22 -0.02 4.99
N LEU A 260 17.54 1.13 5.16
CA LEU A 260 16.77 1.45 6.36
C LEU A 260 15.70 0.40 6.65
N THR A 261 14.91 0.05 5.63
CA THR A 261 13.85 -0.95 5.80
C THR A 261 14.39 -2.33 6.06
N CYS A 262 15.52 -2.69 5.44
CA CYS A 262 16.20 -3.94 5.77
C CYS A 262 16.61 -3.99 7.25
N TRP A 263 17.14 -2.88 7.79
CA TRP A 263 17.53 -2.76 9.19
C TRP A 263 16.34 -2.86 10.16
N GLU A 264 15.22 -2.19 9.84
CA GLU A 264 13.95 -2.32 10.56
C GLU A 264 13.45 -3.78 10.55
N GLU A 265 13.46 -4.45 9.39
CA GLU A 265 13.05 -5.86 9.24
C GLU A 265 13.97 -6.85 9.97
N LEU A 266 15.23 -6.49 10.22
CA LEU A 266 16.13 -7.28 11.07
C LEU A 266 15.93 -7.02 12.58
N ASN A 267 14.98 -6.18 12.97
CA ASN A 267 14.77 -5.71 14.35
C ASN A 267 15.92 -4.83 14.86
N LYS A 268 16.45 -3.96 14.01
CA LYS A 268 17.41 -2.92 14.39
C LYS A 268 18.68 -3.45 15.08
N PRO A 269 19.38 -4.44 14.49
CA PRO A 269 20.63 -4.93 15.05
C PRO A 269 21.69 -3.82 15.11
N ASP A 270 22.76 -4.04 15.89
CA ASP A 270 23.93 -3.16 15.84
C ASP A 270 24.46 -3.08 14.40
N LEU A 271 24.55 -1.86 13.87
CA LEU A 271 25.00 -1.62 12.50
C LEU A 271 26.42 -2.15 12.27
N ASN A 272 27.29 -2.20 13.27
CA ASN A 272 28.64 -2.77 13.10
C ASN A 272 28.63 -4.28 12.87
N THR A 273 27.49 -4.95 13.06
CA THR A 273 27.31 -6.38 12.83
C THR A 273 26.59 -6.69 11.52
N VAL A 274 26.26 -5.69 10.70
CA VAL A 274 25.51 -5.91 9.46
C VAL A 274 26.35 -5.74 8.21
N GLN A 275 25.94 -6.45 7.16
CA GLN A 275 26.46 -6.30 5.81
C GLN A 275 25.29 -6.21 4.83
N THR A 276 25.44 -5.37 3.80
CA THR A 276 24.36 -5.07 2.85
C THR A 276 24.79 -5.35 1.41
N SER A 277 23.93 -6.00 0.63
CA SER A 277 24.10 -6.21 -0.81
C SER A 277 23.01 -5.50 -1.60
N VAL A 278 23.34 -5.24 -2.86
CA VAL A 278 22.41 -4.76 -3.88
C VAL A 278 21.95 -5.92 -4.74
N PHE A 279 20.67 -5.86 -5.08
CA PHE A 279 20.01 -6.70 -6.07
C PHE A 279 19.48 -5.76 -7.16
N LYS A 280 19.87 -6.02 -8.40
CA LYS A 280 19.31 -5.36 -9.58
C LYS A 280 18.58 -6.39 -10.41
N SER A 281 17.40 -6.04 -10.91
CA SER A 281 16.71 -6.83 -11.92
C SER A 281 16.10 -5.92 -12.97
N ASP A 282 16.21 -6.33 -14.22
CA ASP A 282 15.54 -5.69 -15.35
C ASP A 282 14.37 -6.56 -15.87
N ASP A 283 14.14 -7.74 -15.27
CA ASP A 283 13.11 -8.71 -15.67
C ASP A 283 12.52 -9.46 -14.45
N ILE A 284 12.00 -8.69 -13.49
CA ILE A 284 11.26 -9.22 -12.33
C ILE A 284 9.81 -8.74 -12.37
N SER A 285 8.90 -9.64 -12.00
CA SER A 285 7.47 -9.34 -11.88
C SER A 285 6.98 -9.60 -10.46
N TYR A 286 6.11 -8.74 -9.94
CA TYR A 286 5.52 -8.95 -8.62
C TYR A 286 4.14 -8.33 -8.47
N ILE A 287 3.35 -8.87 -7.53
CA ILE A 287 2.10 -8.26 -7.08
C ILE A 287 2.43 -7.17 -6.07
N ASP A 288 1.95 -5.94 -6.28
CA ASP A 288 2.21 -4.83 -5.35
C ASP A 288 1.12 -4.66 -4.27
N LEU A 289 1.35 -5.21 -3.08
CA LEU A 289 0.53 -4.99 -1.88
C LEU A 289 1.14 -3.96 -0.92
N SER A 290 2.03 -3.09 -1.41
CA SER A 290 2.82 -2.18 -0.57
C SER A 290 2.29 -0.75 -0.46
N THR A 291 1.18 -0.43 -1.12
CA THR A 291 0.59 0.92 -1.09
C THR A 291 -0.37 1.08 0.09
N PRO A 292 0.01 1.71 1.22
CA PRO A 292 -0.93 1.91 2.32
C PRO A 292 -2.02 2.93 1.94
N PRO A 293 -3.19 2.93 2.64
CA PRO A 293 -4.31 3.81 2.32
C PRO A 293 -3.98 5.30 2.23
N VAL A 294 -3.05 5.81 3.03
CA VAL A 294 -2.65 7.23 2.99
C VAL A 294 -1.99 7.61 1.65
N VAL A 295 -1.14 6.72 1.10
CA VAL A 295 -0.50 6.93 -0.22
C VAL A 295 -1.56 6.91 -1.31
N PHE A 296 -2.49 5.96 -1.24
CA PHE A 296 -3.60 5.89 -2.18
C PHE A 296 -4.49 7.15 -2.13
N ILE A 297 -4.83 7.62 -0.92
CA ILE A 297 -5.63 8.84 -0.72
C ILE A 297 -4.93 10.06 -1.34
N GLU A 298 -3.64 10.24 -1.10
CA GLU A 298 -2.90 11.36 -1.71
C GLU A 298 -2.83 11.26 -3.23
N LYS A 299 -2.65 10.05 -3.77
CA LYS A 299 -2.68 9.81 -5.22
C LYS A 299 -4.02 10.23 -5.83
N ILE A 300 -5.14 9.86 -5.21
CA ILE A 300 -6.47 10.24 -5.73
C ILE A 300 -6.76 11.73 -5.54
N ILE A 301 -6.29 12.36 -4.46
CA ILE A 301 -6.42 13.81 -4.26
C ILE A 301 -5.62 14.55 -5.34
N LYS A 302 -4.37 14.13 -5.60
CA LYS A 302 -3.55 14.71 -6.66
C LYS A 302 -4.23 14.56 -8.02
N LYS A 303 -4.71 13.36 -8.34
CA LYS A 303 -5.45 13.09 -9.59
C LYS A 303 -6.68 13.99 -9.72
N PHE A 304 -7.45 14.14 -8.64
CA PHE A 304 -8.60 15.03 -8.62
C PHE A 304 -8.21 16.49 -8.84
N ASN A 305 -7.12 16.95 -8.24
CA ASN A 305 -6.61 18.31 -8.43
C ASN A 305 -6.17 18.56 -9.87
N ASP A 306 -5.53 17.55 -10.50
CA ASP A 306 -5.05 17.62 -11.87
C ASP A 306 -6.20 17.57 -12.91
N PHE A 307 -7.26 16.78 -12.65
CA PHE A 307 -8.28 16.46 -13.67
C PHE A 307 -9.73 16.83 -13.32
N GLY A 308 -10.03 17.18 -12.07
CA GLY A 308 -11.39 17.48 -11.57
C GLY A 308 -12.28 16.26 -11.33
N THR A 309 -11.74 15.05 -11.53
CA THR A 309 -12.39 13.76 -11.27
C THR A 309 -11.31 12.70 -11.04
N ILE A 310 -11.58 11.71 -10.20
CA ILE A 310 -10.72 10.53 -10.04
C ILE A 310 -11.14 9.38 -10.94
N MET A 311 -12.35 9.48 -11.50
CA MET A 311 -12.88 8.56 -12.49
C MET A 311 -12.30 8.92 -13.87
N ARG A 312 -11.94 7.91 -14.65
CA ARG A 312 -11.29 8.13 -15.96
C ARG A 312 -12.22 8.89 -16.91
N LYS A 313 -11.67 9.80 -17.73
CA LYS A 313 -12.34 10.21 -18.97
C LYS A 313 -12.27 9.03 -19.97
N PRO A 314 -13.34 8.73 -20.73
CA PRO A 314 -13.37 7.58 -21.62
C PRO A 314 -12.22 7.57 -22.62
N LEU A 315 -11.34 6.57 -22.52
CA LEU A 315 -10.24 6.30 -23.46
C LEU A 315 -10.27 4.80 -23.81
N PHE A 316 -9.34 4.34 -24.66
CA PHE A 316 -9.26 2.95 -25.17
C PHE A 316 -9.45 1.84 -24.11
N ALA A 317 -9.11 2.07 -22.84
CA ALA A 317 -9.32 1.13 -21.73
C ALA A 317 -10.81 0.79 -21.47
N ASP A 318 -11.74 1.69 -21.79
CA ASP A 318 -13.18 1.43 -21.68
C ASP A 318 -13.65 0.36 -22.69
N ARG A 319 -12.94 0.21 -23.82
CA ARG A 319 -13.20 -0.86 -24.79
C ARG A 319 -12.73 -2.23 -24.31
N LEU A 320 -11.87 -2.26 -23.30
CA LEU A 320 -11.29 -3.47 -22.70
C LEU A 320 -11.93 -3.84 -21.35
N ASN A 321 -12.91 -3.06 -20.88
CA ASN A 321 -13.57 -3.20 -19.57
C ASN A 321 -12.56 -3.23 -18.39
N GLU A 322 -11.46 -2.48 -18.46
CA GLU A 322 -10.48 -2.46 -17.38
C GLU A 322 -10.99 -1.60 -16.20
N PRO A 323 -11.03 -2.12 -14.95
CA PRO A 323 -11.27 -1.27 -13.79
C PRO A 323 -10.16 -0.22 -13.70
N ASN A 324 -10.53 1.03 -13.40
CA ASN A 324 -9.52 2.04 -13.15
C ASN A 324 -8.74 1.74 -11.84
N GLU A 325 -7.62 2.43 -11.65
CA GLU A 325 -6.76 2.25 -10.46
C GLU A 325 -7.50 2.37 -9.11
N VAL A 326 -8.56 3.19 -9.05
CA VAL A 326 -9.35 3.41 -7.82
C VAL A 326 -10.14 2.15 -7.52
N ILE A 327 -10.89 1.64 -8.50
CA ILE A 327 -11.67 0.41 -8.36
C ILE A 327 -10.74 -0.78 -8.07
N SER A 328 -9.61 -0.88 -8.77
CA SER A 328 -8.60 -1.90 -8.51
C SER A 328 -8.12 -1.83 -7.05
N TYR A 329 -7.76 -0.66 -6.54
CA TYR A 329 -7.32 -0.54 -5.15
C TYR A 329 -8.42 -0.95 -4.15
N LEU A 330 -9.67 -0.54 -4.39
CA LEU A 330 -10.81 -0.94 -3.54
C LEU A 330 -11.04 -2.46 -3.55
N ILE A 331 -10.93 -3.12 -4.71
CA ILE A 331 -11.12 -4.58 -4.79
C ILE A 331 -9.97 -5.33 -4.10
N ILE A 332 -8.70 -4.91 -4.24
CA ILE A 332 -7.57 -5.66 -3.65
C ILE A 332 -7.38 -5.42 -2.15
N TRP A 333 -7.90 -4.31 -1.61
CA TRP A 333 -7.61 -3.88 -0.25
C TRP A 333 -7.84 -4.98 0.82
N PRO A 334 -8.88 -5.83 0.77
CA PRO A 334 -9.04 -6.94 1.72
C PRO A 334 -7.84 -7.90 1.77
N LEU A 335 -7.24 -8.20 0.61
CA LEU A 335 -6.02 -9.01 0.55
C LEU A 335 -4.83 -8.28 1.18
N MET A 336 -4.66 -6.99 0.90
CA MET A 336 -3.62 -6.16 1.51
C MET A 336 -3.77 -6.13 3.03
N ALA A 337 -4.99 -5.90 3.52
CA ALA A 337 -5.32 -5.87 4.94
C ALA A 337 -5.00 -7.20 5.64
N ALA A 338 -5.46 -8.33 5.08
CA ALA A 338 -5.17 -9.66 5.63
C ALA A 338 -3.67 -10.00 5.64
N CYS A 339 -2.92 -9.50 4.66
CA CYS A 339 -1.49 -9.68 4.58
C CYS A 339 -0.68 -8.74 5.50
N SER A 340 -1.27 -7.63 5.94
CA SER A 340 -0.61 -6.57 6.71
C SER A 340 -1.07 -6.49 8.17
N VAL A 341 -1.52 -7.59 8.78
CA VAL A 341 -1.82 -7.63 10.22
C VAL A 341 -0.54 -7.88 11.03
N ARG A 342 -0.29 -7.04 12.04
CA ARG A 342 0.84 -7.22 12.98
C ARG A 342 0.67 -8.50 13.79
N VAL A 343 1.78 -9.20 13.98
CA VAL A 343 1.81 -10.38 14.84
C VAL A 343 1.54 -9.95 16.27
N LYS A 344 0.47 -10.48 16.88
CA LYS A 344 0.11 -10.16 18.26
C LYS A 344 1.11 -10.77 19.26
N ASN A 345 1.38 -12.06 19.11
CA ASN A 345 2.26 -12.82 19.99
C ASN A 345 3.55 -13.18 19.27
N THR A 346 4.57 -12.32 19.37
CA THR A 346 5.83 -12.49 18.62
C THR A 346 6.63 -13.72 19.06
N ALA A 347 6.49 -14.14 20.32
CA ALA A 347 7.13 -15.31 20.90
C ALA A 347 6.53 -16.64 20.45
N ASP A 348 5.30 -16.65 19.93
CA ASP A 348 4.63 -17.89 19.50
C ASP A 348 5.32 -18.46 18.26
N THR A 349 5.46 -19.79 18.21
CA THR A 349 6.03 -20.47 17.04
C THR A 349 5.10 -20.31 15.83
N PHE A 350 3.81 -20.55 16.03
CA PHE A 350 2.79 -20.37 15.01
C PHE A 350 2.20 -18.97 15.09
N LYS A 351 2.09 -18.30 13.94
CA LYS A 351 1.58 -16.94 13.82
C LYS A 351 0.39 -16.96 12.86
N PRO A 352 -0.86 -16.88 13.35
CA PRO A 352 -2.04 -16.87 12.50
C PRO A 352 -1.99 -15.82 11.38
N GLU A 353 -1.36 -14.68 11.66
CA GLU A 353 -1.20 -13.55 10.74
C GLU A 353 -0.35 -13.89 9.52
N TYR A 354 0.32 -15.04 9.50
CA TYR A 354 1.12 -15.51 8.38
C TYR A 354 0.30 -16.35 7.39
N ILE A 355 -0.86 -16.89 7.77
CA ILE A 355 -1.58 -17.86 6.93
C ILE A 355 -1.87 -17.31 5.53
N ILE A 356 -2.52 -16.15 5.43
CA ILE A 356 -2.87 -15.55 4.12
C ILE A 356 -1.62 -15.17 3.31
N PRO A 357 -0.61 -14.46 3.87
CA PRO A 357 0.66 -14.24 3.19
C PRO A 357 1.35 -15.51 2.65
N GLN A 358 1.32 -16.61 3.41
CA GLN A 358 1.93 -17.88 3.00
C GLN A 358 1.11 -18.57 1.90
N LEU A 359 -0.22 -18.53 1.96
CA LEU A 359 -1.10 -19.00 0.88
C LEU A 359 -0.90 -18.17 -0.41
N LEU A 360 -0.69 -16.86 -0.29
CA LEU A 360 -0.35 -15.99 -1.42
C LEU A 360 0.99 -16.36 -2.03
N LEU A 361 2.01 -16.64 -1.22
CA LEU A 361 3.30 -17.11 -1.73
C LEU A 361 3.18 -18.46 -2.44
N GLN A 362 2.31 -19.35 -1.95
CA GLN A 362 2.00 -20.62 -2.62
C GLN A 362 1.30 -20.41 -3.96
N PHE A 363 0.38 -19.44 -4.04
CA PHE A 363 -0.31 -19.07 -5.29
C PHE A 363 0.68 -18.56 -6.33
N ILE A 364 1.56 -17.62 -5.95
CA ILE A 364 2.60 -17.07 -6.83
C ILE A 364 3.47 -18.18 -7.43
N ARG A 365 3.87 -19.17 -6.61
CA ARG A 365 4.63 -20.33 -7.10
C ARG A 365 3.85 -21.25 -8.03
N TYR A 366 2.55 -21.41 -7.80
CA TYR A 366 1.73 -22.39 -8.50
C TYR A 366 1.31 -21.88 -9.88
N ASP A 367 0.78 -20.66 -9.96
CA ASP A 367 0.22 -20.13 -11.20
C ASP A 367 1.26 -19.43 -12.09
N GLY A 368 2.45 -19.12 -11.57
CA GLY A 368 3.61 -18.68 -12.36
C GLY A 368 3.48 -17.31 -13.03
N PHE A 369 2.40 -16.56 -12.73
CA PHE A 369 2.16 -15.20 -13.26
C PHE A 369 3.12 -14.15 -12.72
N PHE A 370 3.67 -14.35 -11.53
CA PHE A 370 4.54 -13.39 -10.84
C PHE A 370 5.77 -14.09 -10.30
N ASP A 371 6.86 -13.33 -10.17
CA ASP A 371 8.07 -13.82 -9.51
C ASP A 371 8.03 -13.65 -7.99
N GLY A 372 7.24 -12.70 -7.50
CA GLY A 372 7.13 -12.41 -6.07
C GLY A 372 5.98 -11.49 -5.70
N VAL A 373 6.09 -10.93 -4.50
CA VAL A 373 5.14 -9.97 -3.93
C VAL A 373 5.90 -8.84 -3.25
N SER A 374 5.44 -7.61 -3.42
CA SER A 374 5.86 -6.50 -2.55
C SER A 374 4.80 -6.17 -1.52
N TYR A 375 5.24 -5.74 -0.34
CA TYR A 375 4.36 -5.46 0.79
C TYR A 375 4.92 -4.34 1.66
N PHE A 376 4.03 -3.62 2.32
CA PHE A 376 4.40 -2.57 3.24
C PHE A 376 4.89 -3.17 4.56
N SER A 377 5.97 -2.63 5.14
CA SER A 377 6.51 -3.13 6.40
C SER A 377 5.46 -3.14 7.51
N THR A 378 5.30 -4.28 8.19
CA THR A 378 4.43 -4.38 9.36
C THR A 378 5.12 -3.94 10.65
N LYS A 379 6.30 -3.34 10.58
CA LYS A 379 7.06 -2.88 11.75
C LYS A 379 6.98 -1.37 11.98
N VAL A 380 6.58 -0.61 10.96
CA VAL A 380 6.60 0.86 10.97
C VAL A 380 5.22 1.42 11.26
N ASP A 381 5.11 2.22 12.32
CA ASP A 381 3.86 2.90 12.69
C ASP A 381 3.87 4.40 12.39
N ASN A 382 5.03 5.05 12.40
CA ASN A 382 5.13 6.47 12.06
C ASN A 382 5.55 6.62 10.60
N TYR A 383 4.57 6.83 9.71
CA TYR A 383 4.81 7.08 8.30
C TYR A 383 3.69 7.97 7.74
N SER A 384 4.08 8.82 6.81
CA SER A 384 3.26 9.62 5.90
C SER A 384 3.25 8.99 4.51
N ALA A 385 2.46 9.50 3.58
CA ALA A 385 2.51 8.98 2.22
C ALA A 385 3.88 9.18 1.56
N GLU A 386 4.55 10.30 1.81
CA GLU A 386 5.88 10.58 1.27
C GLU A 386 6.91 9.60 1.80
N THR A 387 6.85 9.25 3.09
CA THR A 387 7.81 8.34 3.72
C THR A 387 7.50 6.86 3.50
N ALA A 388 6.28 6.51 3.07
CA ALA A 388 5.88 5.12 2.85
C ALA A 388 6.76 4.38 1.84
N VAL A 389 7.29 5.08 0.84
CA VAL A 389 8.20 4.53 -0.19
C VAL A 389 9.48 3.94 0.41
N LEU A 390 9.91 4.44 1.58
CA LEU A 390 11.08 3.92 2.28
C LEU A 390 10.87 2.48 2.75
N TYR A 391 9.62 2.09 3.05
CA TYR A 391 9.24 0.90 3.82
C TYR A 391 8.56 -0.21 3.01
N LYS A 392 8.91 -0.31 1.73
CA LYS A 392 8.48 -1.39 0.85
C LYS A 392 9.45 -2.58 0.98
N ASN A 393 8.88 -3.77 1.15
CA ASN A 393 9.61 -5.03 1.20
C ASN A 393 9.16 -5.93 0.04
N PHE A 394 9.98 -6.92 -0.28
CA PHE A 394 9.76 -7.86 -1.36
C PHE A 394 10.08 -9.28 -0.92
N ALA A 395 9.29 -10.25 -1.38
CA ALA A 395 9.53 -11.67 -1.19
C ALA A 395 9.45 -12.41 -2.53
N PHE A 396 10.54 -13.07 -2.90
CA PHE A 396 10.67 -13.88 -4.12
C PHE A 396 10.94 -15.34 -3.74
N PRO A 397 9.92 -16.21 -3.72
CA PRO A 397 10.10 -17.61 -3.34
C PRO A 397 10.87 -18.35 -4.44
N VAL A 398 11.70 -19.32 -4.07
CA VAL A 398 12.35 -20.18 -5.08
C VAL A 398 11.30 -20.86 -5.95
N GLN A 399 11.57 -20.81 -7.24
CA GLN A 399 10.72 -21.39 -8.27
C GLN A 399 11.31 -22.71 -8.75
N ASP A 400 10.46 -23.51 -9.39
CA ASP A 400 10.80 -24.86 -9.86
C ASP A 400 11.12 -25.86 -8.73
N GLY A 401 11.48 -27.09 -9.12
CA GLY A 401 11.62 -28.25 -8.22
C GLY A 401 13.06 -28.67 -7.92
N ALA A 402 14.05 -27.81 -8.13
CA ALA A 402 15.44 -28.14 -7.88
C ALA A 402 15.69 -28.52 -6.39
N THR A 403 16.65 -29.41 -6.16
CA THR A 403 16.92 -29.96 -4.82
C THR A 403 18.25 -29.51 -4.21
N LYS A 404 19.14 -28.91 -5.01
CA LYS A 404 20.48 -28.44 -4.60
C LYS A 404 20.81 -27.09 -5.20
N GLY A 405 21.68 -26.35 -4.53
CA GLY A 405 22.20 -25.05 -4.96
C GLY A 405 21.18 -23.92 -4.88
N LEU A 406 21.40 -22.91 -5.72
CA LEU A 406 20.53 -21.75 -5.86
C LEU A 406 19.49 -21.98 -6.98
N CYS A 407 18.35 -21.29 -6.92
CA CYS A 407 17.28 -21.35 -7.89
C CYS A 407 17.71 -20.66 -9.19
N SER A 408 17.89 -21.45 -10.25
CA SER A 408 18.38 -20.96 -11.55
C SER A 408 17.48 -19.87 -12.15
N LYS A 409 16.16 -19.98 -12.00
CA LYS A 409 15.20 -18.98 -12.51
C LYS A 409 15.33 -17.63 -11.81
N LEU A 410 15.56 -17.61 -10.49
CA LEU A 410 15.81 -16.35 -9.79
C LEU A 410 17.22 -15.82 -10.07
N GLN A 411 18.21 -16.71 -10.23
CA GLN A 411 19.57 -16.31 -10.61
C GLN A 411 19.63 -15.66 -11.99
N SER A 412 18.79 -16.06 -12.94
CA SER A 412 18.71 -15.40 -14.25
C SER A 412 18.01 -14.04 -14.20
N LYS A 413 17.30 -13.73 -13.11
CA LYS A 413 16.55 -12.48 -12.95
C LYS A 413 17.29 -11.44 -12.13
N PHE A 414 18.18 -11.83 -11.24
CA PHE A 414 18.88 -10.92 -10.35
C PHE A 414 20.38 -10.90 -10.56
N ASP A 415 20.91 -9.71 -10.74
CA ASP A 415 22.32 -9.43 -10.54
C ASP A 415 22.57 -8.94 -9.12
N VAL A 416 23.53 -9.56 -8.44
CA VAL A 416 23.73 -9.38 -7.00
C VAL A 416 25.18 -9.02 -6.69
N SER A 417 25.36 -7.99 -5.86
CA SER A 417 26.69 -7.60 -5.37
C SER A 417 27.16 -8.51 -4.23
N ASP A 418 28.48 -8.64 -4.08
CA ASP A 418 29.03 -9.05 -2.79
C ASP A 418 28.66 -8.01 -1.71
N ALA A 419 28.57 -8.44 -0.46
CA ALA A 419 28.11 -7.59 0.62
C ALA A 419 29.14 -6.52 0.97
N VAL A 420 28.65 -5.38 1.45
CA VAL A 420 29.46 -4.33 2.06
C VAL A 420 29.19 -4.33 3.55
N PRO A 421 30.18 -4.68 4.40
CA PRO A 421 30.09 -4.48 5.84
C PRO A 421 29.92 -3.00 6.19
N TRP A 422 29.09 -2.72 7.21
CA TRP A 422 28.82 -1.34 7.63
C TRP A 422 30.10 -0.56 8.01
N ASN A 423 31.01 -1.20 8.74
CA ASN A 423 32.28 -0.60 9.14
C ASN A 423 33.17 -0.24 7.94
N MET A 424 33.12 -1.02 6.86
CA MET A 424 33.82 -0.69 5.62
C MET A 424 33.17 0.52 4.93
N PHE A 425 31.84 0.53 4.82
CA PHE A 425 31.10 1.69 4.29
C PHE A 425 31.42 2.98 5.06
N GLN A 426 31.54 2.93 6.39
CA GLN A 426 31.85 4.09 7.22
C GLN A 426 33.16 4.79 6.84
N LEU A 427 34.13 4.07 6.25
CA LEU A 427 35.38 4.66 5.73
C LEU A 427 35.15 5.52 4.47
N TYR A 428 34.09 5.24 3.71
CA TYR A 428 33.78 5.89 2.44
C TYR A 428 32.62 6.89 2.52
N LYS A 429 31.90 6.97 3.65
CA LYS A 429 30.62 7.69 3.75
C LYS A 429 30.69 9.17 3.40
N ASP A 430 31.86 9.79 3.56
CA ASP A 430 32.12 11.20 3.24
C ASP A 430 32.97 11.38 1.97
N SER A 431 33.16 10.30 1.20
CA SER A 431 33.87 10.32 -0.09
C SER A 431 32.92 10.62 -1.26
N HIS A 432 33.50 10.89 -2.42
CA HIS A 432 32.76 11.12 -3.67
C HIS A 432 31.89 9.91 -4.11
N HIS A 433 32.17 8.70 -3.58
CA HIS A 433 31.36 7.51 -3.85
C HIS A 433 29.97 7.55 -3.20
N CYS A 434 29.72 8.45 -2.26
CA CYS A 434 28.43 8.62 -1.57
C CYS A 434 27.71 9.90 -2.00
N LEU A 435 28.18 10.59 -3.05
CA LEU A 435 27.52 11.81 -3.52
C LEU A 435 26.12 11.50 -4.07
N PRO A 436 25.09 12.26 -3.64
CA PRO A 436 23.72 12.07 -4.09
C PRO A 436 23.58 12.02 -5.61
N LYS A 437 22.71 11.14 -6.09
CA LYS A 437 22.33 11.06 -7.49
C LYS A 437 21.02 11.80 -7.77
N GLU A 438 20.79 12.06 -9.05
CA GLU A 438 19.47 12.42 -9.56
C GLU A 438 18.47 11.29 -9.21
N GLY A 439 17.31 11.64 -8.64
CA GLY A 439 16.33 10.67 -8.13
C GLY A 439 16.50 10.24 -6.67
N GLU A 440 17.39 10.86 -5.90
CA GLU A 440 17.50 10.62 -4.44
C GLU A 440 16.16 10.89 -3.72
N LYS A 441 15.81 9.99 -2.79
CA LYS A 441 14.60 10.08 -1.97
C LYS A 441 14.73 11.22 -0.95
N ARG A 442 14.26 12.43 -1.33
CA ARG A 442 14.24 13.63 -0.47
C ARG A 442 12.95 13.74 0.32
N VAL A 443 12.77 12.82 1.26
CA VAL A 443 11.60 12.78 2.15
C VAL A 443 12.01 13.10 3.57
N GLU A 444 11.25 13.96 4.24
CA GLU A 444 11.42 14.23 5.67
C GLU A 444 10.87 13.07 6.48
N HIS A 445 11.68 12.56 7.41
CA HIS A 445 11.33 11.42 8.24
C HIS A 445 11.67 11.68 9.71
N GLU A 446 10.74 11.34 10.61
CA GLU A 446 10.93 11.45 12.05
C GLU A 446 11.29 10.09 12.65
N PHE A 447 12.59 9.86 12.88
CA PHE A 447 13.05 8.70 13.65
C PHE A 447 12.83 8.87 15.16
N ILE A 448 12.79 10.14 15.62
CA ILE A 448 12.51 10.55 17.00
C ILE A 448 11.37 11.56 16.93
N ASN A 449 10.35 11.38 17.75
CA ASN A 449 9.15 12.23 17.74
C ASN A 449 9.50 13.72 17.86
N GLY A 450 9.06 14.52 16.88
CA GLY A 450 9.31 15.96 16.83
C GLY A 450 10.72 16.35 16.35
N MET A 451 11.50 15.39 15.85
CA MET A 451 12.83 15.61 15.27
C MET A 451 12.86 15.08 13.83
N SER A 452 12.36 15.89 12.89
CA SER A 452 12.41 15.60 11.46
C SER A 452 13.83 15.71 10.92
N LEU A 453 14.20 14.79 10.02
CA LEU A 453 15.41 14.88 9.23
C LEU A 453 15.17 14.31 7.83
N LEU A 454 15.82 14.89 6.82
CA LEU A 454 15.73 14.39 5.45
C LEU A 454 16.41 13.01 5.35
N TYR A 455 15.73 12.01 4.78
CA TYR A 455 16.31 10.68 4.57
C TYR A 455 17.65 10.75 3.82
N SER A 456 17.79 11.66 2.85
CA SER A 456 19.03 11.95 2.13
C SER A 456 20.22 12.30 3.02
N SER A 457 19.96 12.83 4.22
CA SER A 457 21.00 13.19 5.20
C SER A 457 21.43 12.01 6.08
N THR A 458 20.79 10.84 5.97
CA THR A 458 21.11 9.65 6.78
C THR A 458 22.27 8.86 6.21
N ASP A 459 22.97 8.13 7.09
CA ASP A 459 23.94 7.13 6.67
C ASP A 459 23.30 5.98 5.86
N PHE A 460 21.98 5.74 6.01
CA PHE A 460 21.26 4.77 5.18
C PHE A 460 21.14 5.21 3.71
N SER A 461 20.81 6.49 3.46
CA SER A 461 20.79 7.04 2.08
C SER A 461 22.18 7.07 1.45
N LYS A 462 23.19 7.44 2.25
CA LYS A 462 24.60 7.37 1.81
C LYS A 462 25.03 5.95 1.46
N LEU A 463 24.65 4.96 2.27
CA LEU A 463 24.91 3.54 2.01
C LEU A 463 24.20 3.08 0.73
N GLU A 464 22.93 3.45 0.54
CA GLU A 464 22.16 3.19 -0.68
C GLU A 464 22.89 3.70 -1.93
N THR A 465 23.36 4.95 -1.90
CA THR A 465 24.12 5.58 -2.98
C THR A 465 25.47 4.88 -3.22
N PHE A 466 26.23 4.63 -2.15
CA PHE A 466 27.52 3.95 -2.20
C PHE A 466 27.41 2.58 -2.87
N LEU A 467 26.43 1.80 -2.44
CA LEU A 467 26.15 0.46 -2.92
C LEU A 467 25.80 0.45 -4.42
N GLN A 468 24.96 1.37 -4.87
CA GLN A 468 24.64 1.51 -6.30
C GLN A 468 25.86 1.93 -7.12
N ASN A 469 26.66 2.90 -6.63
CA ASN A 469 27.88 3.34 -7.30
C ASN A 469 28.91 2.21 -7.44
N LYS A 470 29.16 1.49 -6.35
CA LYS A 470 30.01 0.31 -6.35
C LYS A 470 29.54 -0.71 -7.38
N PHE A 471 28.25 -1.03 -7.38
CA PHE A 471 27.66 -2.00 -8.31
C PHE A 471 27.86 -1.61 -9.78
N LEU A 472 27.69 -0.33 -10.11
CA LEU A 472 27.89 0.16 -11.48
C LEU A 472 29.38 0.18 -11.90
N LEU A 473 30.27 0.55 -10.98
CA LEU A 473 31.72 0.54 -11.20
C LEU A 473 32.25 -0.88 -11.48
N GLU A 474 31.77 -1.88 -10.73
CA GLU A 474 32.15 -3.29 -10.90
C GLU A 474 31.74 -3.88 -12.26
N ARG A 475 30.85 -3.21 -13.01
CA ARG A 475 30.37 -3.65 -14.32
C ARG A 475 30.87 -2.81 -15.49
N SER A 476 31.47 -1.66 -15.19
CA SER A 476 32.09 -0.78 -16.19
C SER A 476 33.53 -1.18 -16.48
N ASN A 477 34.13 -1.96 -15.58
CA ASN A 477 35.42 -2.65 -15.75
C ASN A 477 35.16 -4.10 -16.17
#